data_AF-A0A2B7ZV96-F1
#
_entry.id   AF-A0A2B7ZV96-F1
#
_cell.length_a   1.000
_cell.length_b   1.000
_cell.length_c   1.000
_cell.angle_alpha   90.00
_cell.angle_beta   90.00
_cell.angle_gamma   90.00
#
_symmetry.space_group_name_H-M   'P 1'
#
loop_
_entity.id
_entity.type
_entity.pdbx_description
1 polymer ?
#
loop_
_entity_poly.entity_id
_entity_poly.type
_entity_poly.pdbx_seq_one_letter_code
_entity_poly.pdbx_strand_id
1 'polypeptide(L)'
;MRIIPTQFEGLMVLEPRVFSDNRGFFKETFNADAFQELELPFHFAQDNHSHSAKNVVRGLHFQKPPYAQIKLVWAVEGNILDVALDLRKEQATYGRVFAAALSAENHRQALIPEGFAHGFAVLSDAAHV
;
A
#
# COMPACT_ATOMS: atom_id res chain seq x y z
N MET A 1 0.82 -15.25 1.91
CA MET A 1 0.38 -14.28 0.86
C MET A 1 1.25 -14.47 -0.37
N ARG A 2 0.90 -13.90 -1.54
CA ARG A 2 1.81 -13.83 -2.69
C ARG A 2 2.42 -12.44 -2.77
N ILE A 3 3.73 -12.36 -2.97
CA ILE A 3 4.45 -11.11 -3.19
C ILE A 3 4.63 -10.92 -4.70
N ILE A 4 4.21 -9.78 -5.21
CA ILE A 4 4.50 -9.35 -6.58
C ILE A 4 5.75 -8.46 -6.52
N PRO A 5 6.86 -8.89 -7.14
CA PRO A 5 8.11 -8.14 -7.10
C PRO A 5 7.95 -6.80 -7.84
N THR A 6 8.65 -5.79 -7.34
CA THR A 6 8.75 -4.49 -7.99
C THR A 6 10.21 -4.16 -8.27
N GLN A 7 10.46 -3.16 -9.11
CA GLN A 7 11.81 -2.66 -9.38
C GLN A 7 12.37 -1.78 -8.24
N PHE A 8 11.60 -1.56 -7.17
CA PHE A 8 11.93 -0.69 -6.05
C PHE A 8 12.28 -1.53 -4.84
N GLU A 9 13.51 -1.42 -4.35
CA GLU A 9 13.98 -2.19 -3.20
C GLU A 9 13.09 -1.93 -1.98
N GLY A 10 12.54 -2.99 -1.39
CA GLY A 10 11.67 -2.97 -0.21
C GLY A 10 10.20 -2.61 -0.47
N LEU A 11 9.85 -2.07 -1.64
CA LEU A 11 8.46 -1.79 -2.01
C LEU A 11 7.84 -3.03 -2.65
N MET A 12 6.72 -3.48 -2.07
CA MET A 12 6.06 -4.71 -2.48
C MET A 12 4.57 -4.49 -2.77
N VAL A 13 4.05 -5.21 -3.77
CA VAL A 13 2.61 -5.42 -3.89
C VAL A 13 2.27 -6.80 -3.36
N LEU A 14 1.34 -6.85 -2.41
CA LEU A 14 0.93 -8.07 -1.72
C LEU A 14 -0.45 -8.50 -2.23
N GLU A 15 -0.57 -9.77 -2.60
CA GLU A 15 -1.84 -10.44 -2.88
C GLU A 15 -2.18 -11.34 -1.68
N PRO A 16 -3.11 -10.91 -0.80
CA PRO A 16 -3.55 -11.73 0.31
C PRO A 16 -4.33 -12.95 -0.18
N ARG A 17 -4.36 -14.01 0.63
CA ARG A 17 -5.23 -15.15 0.36
C ARG A 17 -6.67 -14.76 0.68
N VAL A 18 -7.55 -14.87 -0.29
CA VAL A 18 -8.98 -14.56 -0.16
C VAL A 18 -9.78 -15.85 -0.12
N PHE A 19 -10.57 -16.03 0.93
CA PHE A 19 -11.46 -17.16 1.12
C PHE A 19 -12.89 -16.70 0.83
N SER A 20 -13.45 -17.11 -0.30
CA SER A 20 -14.78 -16.69 -0.74
C SER A 20 -15.81 -17.81 -0.62
N ASP A 21 -17.04 -17.43 -0.26
CA ASP A 21 -18.21 -18.29 -0.27
C ASP A 21 -19.48 -17.49 -0.61
N ASN A 22 -20.65 -18.12 -0.54
CA ASN A 22 -21.93 -17.48 -0.89
C ASN A 22 -22.33 -16.31 0.04
N ARG A 23 -21.64 -16.09 1.16
CA ARG A 23 -21.86 -14.97 2.08
C ARG A 23 -20.98 -13.76 1.76
N GLY A 24 -19.93 -13.95 0.96
CA GLY A 24 -18.92 -12.93 0.66
C GLY A 24 -17.51 -13.50 0.67
N PHE A 25 -16.56 -12.76 1.25
CA PHE A 25 -15.18 -13.21 1.39
C PHE A 25 -14.60 -12.86 2.75
N PHE A 26 -13.55 -13.59 3.13
CA PHE A 26 -12.72 -13.34 4.28
C PHE A 26 -11.25 -13.33 3.85
N LYS A 27 -10.45 -12.41 4.40
CA LYS A 27 -8.99 -12.38 4.21
C LYS A 27 -8.32 -11.79 5.44
N GLU A 28 -7.14 -12.29 5.77
CA GLU A 28 -6.24 -11.61 6.70
C GLU A 28 -5.58 -10.44 5.96
N THR A 29 -5.85 -9.20 6.40
CA THR A 29 -5.23 -7.99 5.84
C THR A 29 -3.86 -7.71 6.43
N PHE A 30 -3.58 -8.24 7.62
CA PHE A 30 -2.29 -8.20 8.30
C PHE A 30 -2.14 -9.43 9.20
N ASN A 31 -0.95 -10.01 9.21
CA ASN A 31 -0.56 -11.10 10.12
C ASN A 31 0.91 -10.87 10.50
N ALA A 32 1.19 -10.70 11.79
CA ALA A 32 2.52 -10.28 12.25
C ALA A 32 3.61 -11.29 11.89
N ASP A 33 3.35 -12.59 12.05
CA ASP A 33 4.33 -13.65 11.76
C ASP A 33 4.64 -13.69 10.27
N ALA A 34 3.62 -13.63 9.41
CA ALA A 34 3.80 -13.59 7.96
C ALA A 34 4.51 -12.31 7.47
N PHE A 35 4.40 -11.20 8.20
CA PHE A 35 5.08 -9.94 7.87
C PHE A 35 6.52 -9.90 8.40
N GLN A 36 6.85 -10.63 9.47
CA GLN A 36 8.24 -10.78 9.92
C GLN A 36 9.11 -11.49 8.88
N GLU A 37 8.53 -12.43 8.11
CA GLU A 37 9.20 -13.10 7.00
C GLU A 37 9.57 -12.16 5.84
N LEU A 38 9.03 -10.93 5.81
CA LEU A 38 9.36 -9.93 4.78
C LEU A 38 10.67 -9.18 5.07
N GLU A 39 11.32 -9.45 6.22
CA GLU A 39 12.59 -8.84 6.65
C GLU A 39 12.57 -7.30 6.66
N LEU A 40 11.40 -6.69 6.78
CA LEU A 40 11.22 -5.25 6.98
C LEU A 40 11.09 -4.94 8.47
N PRO A 41 11.58 -3.77 8.94
CA PRO A 41 11.39 -3.33 10.32
C PRO A 41 9.94 -2.87 10.53
N PHE A 42 9.01 -3.81 10.47
CA PHE A 42 7.57 -3.55 10.52
C PHE A 42 7.08 -3.56 11.97
N HIS A 43 6.63 -2.40 12.45
CA HIS A 43 5.92 -2.27 13.71
C HIS A 43 4.55 -1.64 13.45
N PHE A 44 3.47 -2.41 13.66
CA PHE A 44 2.11 -1.91 13.49
C PHE A 44 1.75 -0.94 14.62
N ALA A 45 2.00 0.35 14.40
CA ALA A 45 1.79 1.38 15.42
C ALA A 45 0.44 2.10 15.29
N GLN A 46 -0.13 2.16 14.09
CA GLN A 46 -1.30 2.98 13.80
C GLN A 46 -2.06 2.46 12.58
N ASP A 47 -3.38 2.55 12.62
CA ASP A 47 -4.28 2.39 11.48
C ASP A 47 -4.92 3.73 11.10
N ASN A 48 -5.17 3.90 9.81
CA ASN A 48 -5.91 5.04 9.27
C ASN A 48 -6.97 4.49 8.31
N HIS A 49 -8.10 5.20 8.21
CA HIS A 49 -9.14 4.91 7.24
C HIS A 49 -9.66 6.23 6.66
N SER A 50 -9.74 6.29 5.35
CA SER A 50 -10.19 7.46 4.61
C SER A 50 -11.35 7.11 3.69
N HIS A 51 -12.23 8.08 3.48
CA HIS A 51 -13.25 8.05 2.44
C HIS A 51 -13.01 9.22 1.51
N SER A 52 -12.99 8.95 0.20
CA SER A 52 -12.66 9.95 -0.82
C SER A 52 -13.55 9.77 -2.04
N ALA A 53 -14.11 10.88 -2.53
CA ALA A 53 -14.89 10.90 -3.77
C ALA A 53 -13.98 10.77 -5.01
N LYS A 54 -14.59 10.49 -6.16
CA LYS A 54 -13.93 10.47 -7.48
C LYS A 54 -13.00 11.64 -7.70
N ASN A 55 -11.86 11.38 -8.34
CA ASN A 55 -10.83 12.37 -8.69
C ASN A 55 -10.13 13.05 -7.50
N VAL A 56 -10.46 12.71 -6.24
CA VAL A 56 -9.68 13.17 -5.10
C VAL A 56 -8.27 12.58 -5.19
N VAL A 57 -7.29 13.45 -5.01
CA VAL A 57 -5.87 13.09 -4.89
C VAL A 57 -5.41 13.43 -3.48
N ARG A 58 -4.77 12.47 -2.82
CA ARG A 58 -4.11 12.68 -1.52
C ARG A 58 -2.63 12.37 -1.67
N GLY A 59 -1.76 13.30 -1.31
CA GLY A 59 -0.30 13.13 -1.38
C GLY A 59 0.41 14.16 -2.27
N LEU A 60 1.72 14.00 -2.49
CA LEU A 60 2.57 12.96 -1.90
C LEU A 60 2.98 13.32 -0.47
N HIS A 61 2.70 12.43 0.48
CA HIS A 61 3.03 12.59 1.89
C HIS A 61 4.26 11.76 2.28
N PHE A 62 5.13 12.34 3.09
CA PHE A 62 6.36 11.70 3.57
C PHE A 62 6.72 12.20 4.97
N GLN A 63 7.37 11.35 5.77
CA GLN A 63 7.95 11.71 7.05
C GLN A 63 9.41 11.27 7.10
N LYS A 64 10.25 12.11 7.71
CA LYS A 64 11.68 11.83 7.91
C LYS A 64 11.92 11.23 9.29
N PRO A 65 13.06 10.54 9.50
CA PRO A 65 13.53 10.19 10.84
C PRO A 65 13.46 11.39 11.79
N PRO A 66 12.99 11.21 13.04
CA PRO A 66 12.67 9.94 13.69
C PRO A 66 11.23 9.43 13.45
N TYR A 67 10.45 10.06 12.59
CA TYR A 67 9.02 9.77 12.38
C TYR A 67 8.75 9.05 11.05
N ALA A 68 9.76 8.42 10.46
CA ALA A 68 9.58 7.65 9.23
C ALA A 68 8.57 6.51 9.47
N GLN A 69 7.81 6.18 8.44
CA GLN A 69 6.74 5.19 8.53
C GLN A 69 6.78 4.25 7.33
N ILE A 70 6.60 2.97 7.62
CA ILE A 70 6.18 1.97 6.63
C ILE A 70 4.65 2.01 6.56
N LYS A 71 4.08 1.95 5.36
CA LYS A 71 2.63 1.97 5.15
C LYS A 71 2.18 0.70 4.46
N LEU A 72 1.14 0.06 4.98
CA LEU A 72 0.39 -0.99 4.29
C LEU A 72 -0.94 -0.39 3.83
N VAL A 73 -1.14 -0.29 2.51
CA VAL A 73 -2.26 0.45 1.90
C VAL A 73 -3.09 -0.47 1.02
N TRP A 74 -4.41 -0.42 1.10
CA TRP A 74 -5.31 -1.14 0.19
C TRP A 74 -6.67 -0.44 0.11
N ALA A 75 -7.42 -0.69 -0.97
CA ALA A 75 -8.80 -0.24 -1.06
C ALA A 75 -9.74 -1.30 -0.49
N VAL A 76 -10.55 -0.91 0.51
CA VAL A 76 -11.65 -1.73 1.05
C VAL A 76 -12.87 -1.66 0.13
N GLU A 77 -13.09 -0.51 -0.50
CA GLU A 77 -14.13 -0.25 -1.49
C GLU A 77 -13.56 0.59 -2.63
N GLY A 78 -14.06 0.38 -3.85
CA GLY A 78 -13.67 1.16 -5.02
C GLY A 78 -12.30 0.79 -5.57
N ASN A 79 -11.71 1.72 -6.32
CA ASN A 79 -10.43 1.56 -6.99
C ASN A 79 -9.62 2.86 -6.92
N ILE A 80 -8.35 2.74 -6.58
CA ILE A 80 -7.38 3.84 -6.54
C ILE A 80 -6.17 3.53 -7.42
N LEU A 81 -5.58 4.59 -7.98
CA LEU A 81 -4.21 4.57 -8.46
C LEU A 81 -3.31 4.97 -7.28
N ASP A 82 -2.68 3.99 -6.65
CA ASP A 82 -1.71 4.20 -5.57
C ASP A 82 -0.34 4.49 -6.16
N VAL A 83 0.36 5.48 -5.61
CA VAL A 83 1.65 5.96 -6.11
C VAL A 83 2.66 6.16 -4.98
N ALA A 84 3.92 5.82 -5.26
CA ALA A 84 5.03 6.07 -4.36
C ALA A 84 6.24 6.61 -5.11
N LEU A 85 6.81 7.71 -4.63
CA LEU A 85 8.02 8.33 -5.15
C LEU A 85 9.21 7.95 -4.27
N ASP A 86 10.24 7.36 -4.85
CA ASP A 86 11.46 7.00 -4.12
C ASP A 86 12.30 8.25 -3.83
N LEU A 87 12.48 8.59 -2.55
CA LEU A 87 13.28 9.73 -2.10
C LEU A 87 14.64 9.31 -1.52
N ARG A 88 15.02 8.04 -1.63
CA ARG A 88 16.29 7.48 -1.15
C ARG A 88 17.39 7.74 -2.18
N LYS A 89 18.32 8.65 -1.87
CA LYS A 89 19.32 9.15 -2.84
C LYS A 89 20.34 8.11 -3.26
N GLU A 90 20.56 7.13 -2.40
CA GLU A 90 21.49 6.02 -2.56
C GLU A 90 20.94 4.90 -3.46
N GLN A 91 19.63 4.92 -3.75
CA GLN A 91 18.95 3.89 -4.51
C GLN A 91 18.96 4.18 -6.01
N ALA A 92 19.11 3.14 -6.84
CA ALA A 92 19.05 3.26 -8.30
C ALA A 92 17.68 3.78 -8.79
N THR A 93 16.66 3.69 -7.96
CA THR A 93 15.30 4.17 -8.22
C THR A 93 15.02 5.59 -7.74
N TYR A 94 16.02 6.32 -7.21
CA TYR A 94 15.83 7.69 -6.73
C TYR A 94 15.11 8.59 -7.75
N GLY A 95 14.04 9.26 -7.31
CA GLY A 95 13.23 10.15 -8.13
C GLY A 95 12.27 9.44 -9.10
N ARG A 96 12.23 8.11 -9.12
CA ARG A 96 11.28 7.33 -9.93
C ARG A 96 9.99 7.08 -9.16
N VAL A 97 8.89 6.97 -9.91
CA VAL A 97 7.56 6.73 -9.37
C VAL A 97 7.14 5.28 -9.60
N PHE A 98 6.74 4.63 -8.52
CA PHE A 98 5.95 3.40 -8.55
C PHE A 98 4.47 3.75 -8.67
N ALA A 99 3.70 2.93 -9.40
CA ALA A 99 2.25 3.04 -9.45
C ALA A 99 1.60 1.66 -9.51
N ALA A 100 0.50 1.47 -8.78
CA ALA A 100 -0.33 0.27 -8.83
C ALA A 100 -1.82 0.59 -8.67
N ALA A 101 -2.66 -0.15 -9.37
CA ALA A 101 -4.10 -0.13 -9.13
C ALA A 101 -4.43 -1.01 -7.92
N LEU A 102 -5.00 -0.42 -6.88
CA LEU A 102 -5.50 -1.13 -5.69
C LEU A 102 -7.02 -1.00 -5.66
N SER A 103 -7.72 -2.14 -5.55
CA SER A 103 -9.18 -2.14 -5.57
C SER A 103 -9.75 -3.19 -4.63
N ALA A 104 -11.02 -2.99 -4.26
CA ALA A 104 -11.78 -3.97 -3.51
C ALA A 104 -11.87 -5.32 -4.25
N GLU A 105 -11.86 -5.32 -5.58
CA GLU A 105 -11.93 -6.50 -6.43
C GLU A 105 -10.59 -7.27 -6.50
N ASN A 106 -9.47 -6.58 -6.73
CA ASN A 106 -8.18 -7.25 -6.84
C ASN A 106 -7.56 -7.60 -5.49
N HIS A 107 -8.08 -7.01 -4.40
CA HIS A 107 -7.67 -7.22 -3.02
C HIS A 107 -6.20 -6.92 -2.70
N ARG A 108 -5.46 -6.34 -3.65
CA ARG A 108 -4.03 -6.06 -3.53
C ARG A 108 -3.77 -5.01 -2.47
N GLN A 109 -2.61 -5.14 -1.84
CA GLN A 109 -2.09 -4.17 -0.89
C GLN A 109 -0.72 -3.67 -1.40
N ALA A 110 -0.39 -2.41 -1.16
CA ALA A 110 0.95 -1.88 -1.36
C ALA A 110 1.63 -1.71 -0.01
N LEU A 111 2.81 -2.32 0.14
CA LEU A 111 3.68 -2.11 1.28
C LEU A 111 4.76 -1.10 0.86
N ILE A 112 4.64 0.11 1.38
CA ILE A 112 5.50 1.25 1.07
C ILE A 112 6.52 1.40 2.21
N PRO A 113 7.83 1.18 1.95
CA PRO A 113 8.84 1.27 2.99
C PRO A 113 9.17 2.73 3.33
N GLU A 114 9.97 2.91 4.38
CA GLU A 114 10.53 4.22 4.72
C GLU A 114 11.33 4.82 3.54
N GLY A 115 11.39 6.15 3.49
CA GLY A 115 12.10 6.85 2.42
C GLY A 115 11.29 7.08 1.14
N PHE A 116 10.02 6.66 1.10
CA PHE A 116 9.11 6.97 -0.01
C PHE A 116 8.08 8.04 0.35
N ALA A 117 7.80 8.95 -0.58
CA ALA A 117 6.60 9.77 -0.51
C ALA A 117 5.43 9.05 -1.15
N HIS A 118 4.27 9.01 -0.49
CA HIS A 118 3.13 8.18 -0.88
C HIS A 118 1.87 9.02 -1.10
N GLY A 119 1.05 8.61 -2.07
CA GLY A 119 -0.26 9.17 -2.31
C GLY A 119 -1.13 8.28 -3.18
N PHE A 120 -2.37 8.70 -3.42
CA PHE A 120 -3.26 8.01 -4.34
C PHE A 120 -4.25 8.96 -5.01
N ALA A 121 -4.81 8.51 -6.14
CA ALA A 121 -5.95 9.13 -6.81
C ALA A 121 -7.13 8.16 -6.87
N VAL A 122 -8.35 8.65 -6.56
CA VAL A 122 -9.58 7.84 -6.64
C VAL A 122 -10.06 7.73 -8.09
N LEU A 123 -10.19 6.50 -8.58
CA LEU A 123 -10.62 6.21 -9.96
C LEU A 123 -12.12 5.87 -10.07
N SER A 124 -12.67 5.23 -9.04
CA SER A 124 -14.12 4.95 -8.91
C SER A 124 -14.90 6.16 -8.42
N ASP A 125 -16.23 6.04 -8.29
CA ASP A 125 -17.06 7.15 -7.81
C ASP A 125 -16.77 7.54 -6.36
N ALA A 126 -16.36 6.56 -5.55
CA ALA A 126 -15.76 6.73 -4.23
C ALA A 126 -14.78 5.59 -3.94
N ALA A 127 -13.89 5.79 -2.97
CA ALA A 127 -13.04 4.74 -2.44
C ALA A 127 -12.85 4.87 -0.92
N HIS A 128 -12.78 3.71 -0.28
CA HIS A 128 -12.37 3.55 1.12
C HIS A 128 -10.97 2.95 1.15
N VAL A 129 -10.02 3.67 1.76
CA VAL A 129 -8.58 3.35 1.78
C VAL A 129 -8.02 3.56 3.17
#